data_AF-A0A927N5B7-F1
#
_entry.id   AF-A0A927N5B7-F1
#
_cell.length_a   1.000
_cell.length_b   1.000
_cell.length_c   1.000
_cell.angle_alpha   90.00
_cell.angle_beta   90.00
_cell.angle_gamma   90.00
#
_symmetry.space_group_name_H-M   'P 1'
#
loop_
_entity.id
_entity.type
_entity.pdbx_description
1 polymer ?
#
loop_
_entity_poly.entity_id
_entity_poly.type
_entity_poly.pdbx_seq_one_letter_code
_entity_poly.pdbx_strand_id
1 'polypeptide(L)'
;MNELAHAGLDPRPFSRWAGPEHEVVPSGKVLVWLARHLGALTARSAVPVSVIPVPQSGLPVAAADALRAVVGADYVEEDPRARLAHAGGQSYLDLVRRRTGHDVALPDAVVRPGDHEEVAAVLTVAGEHDIAVVPYGGGTSVVGGVEPVDAGPIARW
;
A
#
# COMPACT_ATOMS: atom_id res chain seq x y z
N MET A 1 9.37 23.10 9.93
CA MET A 1 10.38 22.60 8.98
C MET A 1 10.13 21.11 8.87
N ASN A 2 9.43 20.68 7.82
CA ASN A 2 8.71 19.40 7.82
C ASN A 2 9.58 18.31 7.19
N GLU A 3 10.10 17.40 8.01
CA GLU A 3 10.87 16.19 7.61
C GLU A 3 10.02 15.14 6.86
N LEU A 4 8.99 15.57 6.11
CA LEU A 4 8.06 14.69 5.37
C LEU A 4 8.25 14.73 3.84
N ALA A 5 9.29 15.40 3.33
CA ALA A 5 9.45 15.67 1.91
C ALA A 5 10.23 14.60 1.09
N HIS A 6 10.85 13.60 1.71
CA HIS A 6 11.72 12.64 0.99
C HIS A 6 10.99 11.44 0.35
N ALA A 7 9.66 11.34 0.46
CA ALA A 7 8.91 10.19 -0.06
C ALA A 7 7.98 10.50 -1.25
N GLY A 8 7.88 11.74 -1.73
CA GLY A 8 7.12 12.08 -2.95
C GLY A 8 5.62 11.71 -2.94
N LEU A 9 5.07 11.35 -1.79
CA LEU A 9 3.68 10.91 -1.62
C LEU A 9 3.09 11.60 -0.37
N ASP A 10 2.64 12.85 -0.52
CA ASP A 10 1.78 13.50 0.48
C ASP A 10 0.32 13.01 0.34
N PRO A 11 -0.46 13.03 1.43
CA PRO A 11 -0.93 11.87 2.13
C PRO A 11 -2.30 11.49 1.57
N ARG A 12 -2.36 10.73 0.47
CA ARG A 12 -3.65 10.18 0.05
C ARG A 12 -4.26 9.42 1.24
N PRO A 13 -5.47 9.79 1.68
CA PRO A 13 -6.05 9.19 2.86
C PRO A 13 -6.28 7.70 2.56
N PHE A 14 -5.71 6.84 3.39
CA PHE A 14 -5.58 5.40 3.17
C PHE A 14 -6.84 4.73 2.58
N SER A 15 -8.03 5.11 3.05
CA SER A 15 -9.31 4.48 2.72
C SER A 15 -10.18 5.22 1.70
N ARG A 16 -9.63 6.20 0.97
CA ARG A 16 -10.36 6.93 -0.11
C ARG A 16 -9.43 7.39 -1.24
N TRP A 17 -10.07 7.74 -2.35
CA TRP A 17 -9.42 8.42 -3.47
C TRP A 17 -9.26 9.92 -3.20
N ALA A 18 -8.31 10.55 -3.89
CA ALA A 18 -7.92 11.96 -3.81
C ALA A 18 -7.27 12.39 -2.48
N GLY A 19 -6.66 13.57 -2.47
CA GLY A 19 -6.03 14.14 -1.28
C GLY A 19 -7.04 14.62 -0.23
N PRO A 20 -6.59 14.90 1.01
CA PRO A 20 -7.46 15.36 2.09
C PRO A 20 -8.22 16.65 1.79
N GLU A 21 -7.69 17.49 0.91
CA GLU A 21 -8.26 18.74 0.43
C GLU A 21 -9.48 18.57 -0.50
N HIS A 22 -9.72 17.35 -1.01
CA HIS A 22 -10.82 17.04 -1.92
C HIS A 22 -11.93 16.21 -1.24
N GLU A 23 -12.46 16.69 -0.10
CA GLU A 23 -13.64 16.08 0.50
C GLU A 23 -14.92 16.46 -0.26
N VAL A 24 -15.56 15.46 -0.86
CA VAL A 24 -16.84 15.64 -1.57
C VAL A 24 -17.98 15.15 -0.69
N VAL A 25 -18.76 16.08 -0.15
CA VAL A 25 -20.02 15.77 0.52
C VAL A 25 -21.15 15.82 -0.52
N PRO A 26 -21.85 14.70 -0.78
CA PRO A 26 -22.96 14.70 -1.74
C PRO A 26 -24.05 15.69 -1.33
N SER A 27 -24.57 16.46 -2.29
CA SER A 27 -25.70 17.36 -2.02
C SER A 27 -26.95 16.58 -1.60
N GLY A 28 -27.87 17.23 -0.89
CA GLY A 28 -29.15 16.61 -0.50
C GLY A 28 -29.95 16.07 -1.70
N LYS A 29 -29.87 16.72 -2.87
CA LYS A 29 -30.50 16.24 -4.10
C LYS A 29 -29.93 14.89 -4.55
N VAL A 30 -28.60 14.74 -4.46
CA VAL A 30 -27.91 13.48 -4.79
C VAL A 30 -28.32 12.38 -3.80
N LEU A 31 -28.37 12.69 -2.50
CA LEU A 31 -28.79 11.72 -1.47
C LEU A 31 -30.23 11.24 -1.68
N VAL A 32 -31.17 12.15 -1.96
CA VAL A 32 -32.57 11.80 -2.27
C VAL A 32 -32.65 10.95 -3.54
N TRP A 33 -31.89 11.30 -4.57
CA TRP A 33 -31.84 10.51 -5.80
C TRP A 33 -31.32 9.09 -5.52
N LEU A 34 -30.21 8.95 -4.79
CA LEU A 34 -29.65 7.64 -4.42
C LEU A 34 -30.65 6.79 -3.61
N ALA A 35 -31.31 7.38 -2.61
CA ALA A 35 -32.26 6.66 -1.77
C ALA A 35 -33.47 6.12 -2.56
N ARG A 36 -33.91 6.83 -3.60
CA ARG A 36 -35.00 6.38 -4.47
C ARG A 36 -34.62 5.19 -5.35
N HIS A 37 -33.34 5.06 -5.74
CA HIS A 37 -32.89 4.02 -6.66
C HIS A 37 -32.27 2.80 -5.94
N LEU A 38 -31.65 3.03 -4.78
CA LEU A 38 -30.92 1.99 -4.03
C LEU A 38 -31.64 1.58 -2.74
N GLY A 39 -32.72 2.26 -2.36
CA GLY A 39 -33.42 2.07 -1.09
C GLY A 39 -32.80 2.86 0.06
N ALA A 40 -33.18 2.53 1.30
CA ALA A 40 -32.64 3.20 2.48
C ALA A 40 -31.12 2.98 2.59
N LEU A 41 -30.35 4.07 2.64
CA LEU A 41 -28.89 4.04 2.75
C LEU A 41 -28.44 4.46 4.15
N THR A 42 -27.49 3.72 4.71
CA THR A 42 -26.83 4.07 5.97
C THR A 42 -25.35 4.31 5.70
N ALA A 43 -24.88 5.52 5.96
CA ALA A 43 -23.47 5.84 5.86
C ALA A 43 -22.68 5.10 6.95
N ARG A 44 -21.53 4.51 6.56
CA ARG A 44 -20.60 3.85 7.49
C ARG A 44 -19.24 4.54 7.41
N SER A 45 -18.74 5.00 8.55
CA SER A 45 -17.38 5.55 8.66
C SER A 45 -16.34 4.47 8.43
N ALA A 46 -15.19 4.86 7.89
CA ALA A 46 -14.03 3.97 7.83
C ALA A 46 -13.46 3.76 9.22
N VAL A 47 -12.88 2.57 9.49
CA VAL A 47 -12.09 2.36 10.71
C VAL A 47 -10.83 3.25 10.65
N PRO A 48 -10.36 3.79 11.80
CA PRO A 48 -9.10 4.51 11.85
C PRO A 48 -7.93 3.61 11.43
N VAL A 49 -6.96 4.18 10.68
CA VAL A 49 -5.77 3.44 10.24
C VAL A 49 -4.98 2.87 11.43
N SER A 50 -4.97 3.59 12.55
CA SER A 50 -4.26 3.20 13.78
C SER A 50 -4.76 1.92 14.44
N VAL A 51 -5.95 1.43 14.09
CA VAL A 51 -6.50 0.18 14.64
C VAL A 51 -6.40 -1.00 13.68
N ILE A 52 -5.86 -0.80 12.47
CA ILE A 52 -5.64 -1.87 11.51
C ILE A 52 -4.45 -2.70 11.99
N PRO A 53 -4.61 -4.02 12.19
CA PRO A 53 -3.51 -4.88 12.59
C PRO A 53 -2.43 -4.91 11.50
N VAL A 54 -1.18 -4.66 11.90
CA VAL A 54 -0.02 -4.81 11.02
C VAL A 54 0.92 -5.82 11.69
N PRO A 55 0.99 -7.07 11.20
CA PRO A 55 1.90 -8.05 11.75
C PRO A 55 3.36 -7.61 11.54
N GLN A 56 4.28 -8.21 12.28
CA GLN A 56 5.71 -8.01 12.04
C GLN A 56 6.06 -8.36 10.58
N SER A 57 7.05 -7.67 10.00
CA SER A 57 7.60 -8.00 8.69
C SER A 57 8.06 -9.46 8.66
N GLY A 58 7.70 -10.18 7.61
CA GLY A 58 8.19 -11.52 7.31
C GLY A 58 9.54 -11.53 6.59
N LEU A 59 10.11 -10.35 6.27
CA LEU A 59 11.39 -10.24 5.56
C LEU A 59 12.53 -10.83 6.41
N PRO A 60 13.28 -11.83 5.92
CA PRO A 60 14.41 -12.36 6.67
C PRO A 60 15.48 -11.30 6.91
N VAL A 61 16.08 -11.28 8.10
CA VAL A 61 17.11 -10.30 8.50
C VAL A 61 18.24 -10.23 7.48
N ALA A 62 18.73 -11.38 7.01
CA ALA A 62 19.80 -11.44 6.02
C ALA A 62 19.41 -10.77 4.69
N ALA A 63 18.16 -10.90 4.26
CA ALA A 63 17.68 -10.25 3.05
C ALA A 63 17.48 -8.75 3.24
N ALA A 64 16.96 -8.34 4.41
CA ALA A 64 16.84 -6.93 4.76
C ALA A 64 18.21 -6.24 4.76
N ASP A 65 19.23 -6.89 5.32
CA ASP A 65 20.60 -6.36 5.35
C ASP A 65 21.22 -6.29 3.94
N ALA A 66 20.98 -7.30 3.10
CA ALA A 66 21.42 -7.29 1.71
C ALA A 66 20.77 -6.14 0.91
N LEU A 67 19.46 -5.91 1.07
CA LEU A 67 18.75 -4.80 0.44
C LEU A 67 19.31 -3.45 0.92
N ARG A 68 19.54 -3.28 2.23
CA ARG A 68 20.13 -2.06 2.81
C ARG A 68 21.55 -1.81 2.31
N ALA A 69 22.32 -2.86 2.03
CA ALA A 69 23.67 -2.71 1.46
C ALA A 69 23.63 -2.18 0.02
N VAL A 70 22.54 -2.43 -0.71
CA VAL A 70 22.35 -1.97 -2.09
C VAL A 70 21.82 -0.53 -2.13
N VAL A 71 20.70 -0.26 -1.46
CA VAL A 71 20.00 1.05 -1.59
C VAL A 71 20.28 2.00 -0.43
N GLY A 72 20.93 1.55 0.63
CA GLY A 72 21.10 2.29 1.89
C GLY A 72 19.99 2.02 2.91
N ALA A 73 20.32 2.17 4.19
CA ALA A 73 19.41 1.83 5.30
C ALA A 73 18.11 2.64 5.31
N ASP A 74 18.18 3.91 4.91
CA ASP A 74 17.03 4.83 4.88
C ASP A 74 16.03 4.52 3.76
N TYR A 75 16.39 3.63 2.83
CA TYR A 75 15.60 3.28 1.65
C TYR A 75 14.98 1.88 1.72
N VAL A 76 15.05 1.23 2.91
CA VAL A 76 14.38 -0.04 3.22
C VAL A 76 13.50 0.14 4.45
N GLU A 77 12.20 0.28 4.24
CA GLU A 77 11.22 0.55 5.29
C GLU A 77 10.38 -0.71 5.61
N GLU A 78 10.45 -1.16 6.87
CA GLU A 78 9.64 -2.26 7.41
C GLU A 78 8.55 -1.75 8.38
N ASP A 79 8.47 -0.43 8.56
CA ASP A 79 7.56 0.16 9.52
C ASP A 79 6.08 0.04 9.06
N PRO A 80 5.13 -0.01 10.01
CA PRO A 80 3.72 -0.19 9.67
C PRO A 80 3.15 0.87 8.73
N ARG A 81 3.62 2.11 8.80
CA ARG A 81 3.08 3.21 7.99
C ARG A 81 3.50 3.03 6.54
N ALA A 82 4.77 2.74 6.26
CA ALA A 82 5.25 2.48 4.92
C ALA A 82 4.52 1.28 4.29
N ARG A 83 4.38 0.18 5.04
CA ARG A 83 3.72 -1.05 4.56
C ARG A 83 2.23 -0.84 4.28
N LEU A 84 1.51 -0.13 5.16
CA LEU A 84 0.10 0.24 4.91
C LEU A 84 -0.04 1.16 3.69
N ALA A 85 0.87 2.11 3.47
CA ALA A 85 0.81 3.00 2.30
C ALA A 85 0.93 2.26 0.95
N HIS A 86 1.44 1.03 0.96
CA HIS A 86 1.64 0.17 -0.20
C HIS A 86 0.73 -1.08 -0.18
N ALA A 87 -0.34 -1.06 0.63
CA ALA A 87 -1.29 -2.15 0.81
C ALA A 87 -2.31 -2.23 -0.33
N GLY A 88 -1.87 -2.55 -1.55
CA GLY A 88 -2.72 -2.73 -2.73
C GLY A 88 -3.05 -1.44 -3.50
N GLY A 89 -4.10 -1.49 -4.31
CA GLY A 89 -4.46 -0.44 -5.27
C GLY A 89 -5.56 0.51 -4.81
N GLN A 90 -6.47 0.84 -5.74
CA GLN A 90 -7.62 1.71 -5.60
C GLN A 90 -8.88 1.06 -6.21
N SER A 91 -8.87 -0.27 -6.32
CA SER A 91 -10.08 -1.01 -6.70
C SER A 91 -11.16 -0.85 -5.64
N TYR A 92 -12.40 -1.17 -6.00
CA TYR A 92 -13.49 -1.22 -5.02
C TYR A 92 -13.16 -2.15 -3.84
N LEU A 93 -12.55 -3.31 -4.11
CA LEU A 93 -12.19 -4.29 -3.07
C LEU A 93 -11.09 -3.75 -2.16
N ASP A 94 -10.05 -3.10 -2.72
CA ASP A 94 -9.01 -2.43 -1.93
C ASP A 94 -9.62 -1.41 -0.97
N LEU A 95 -10.48 -0.54 -1.49
CA LEU A 95 -11.13 0.49 -0.69
C LEU A 95 -12.03 -0.11 0.38
N VAL A 96 -12.80 -1.16 0.10
CA VAL A 96 -13.64 -1.83 1.10
C VAL A 96 -12.79 -2.46 2.21
N ARG A 97 -11.73 -3.19 1.87
CA ARG A 97 -10.80 -3.80 2.84
C ARG A 97 -10.17 -2.74 3.74
N ARG A 98 -9.63 -1.67 3.15
CA ARG A 98 -9.04 -0.55 3.90
C ARG A 98 -10.04 0.22 4.76
N ARG A 99 -11.28 0.39 4.28
CA ARG A 99 -12.36 1.04 5.05
C ARG A 99 -12.85 0.21 6.23
N THR A 100 -12.76 -1.12 6.12
CA THR A 100 -13.23 -2.07 7.14
C THR A 100 -12.10 -2.61 8.02
N GLY A 101 -10.85 -2.38 7.64
CA GLY A 101 -9.66 -2.90 8.32
C GLY A 101 -9.50 -4.42 8.21
N HIS A 102 -10.30 -5.07 7.36
CA HIS A 102 -10.34 -6.53 7.21
C HIS A 102 -9.58 -6.95 5.95
N ASP A 103 -8.76 -8.01 6.07
CA ASP A 103 -7.97 -8.61 4.98
C ASP A 103 -7.18 -7.59 4.16
N VAL A 104 -6.52 -6.65 4.85
CA VAL A 104 -5.59 -5.71 4.22
C VAL A 104 -4.28 -6.44 3.92
N ALA A 105 -4.02 -6.70 2.64
CA ALA A 105 -2.76 -7.28 2.17
C ALA A 105 -1.61 -6.29 2.35
N LEU A 106 -0.52 -6.71 2.97
CA LEU A 106 0.63 -5.86 3.32
C LEU A 106 1.91 -6.44 2.70
N PRO A 107 2.79 -5.60 2.11
CA PRO A 107 4.14 -6.04 1.81
C PRO A 107 4.94 -6.22 3.11
N ASP A 108 6.01 -7.00 3.07
CA ASP A 108 6.93 -7.13 4.22
C ASP A 108 7.84 -5.91 4.38
N ALA A 109 8.29 -5.35 3.26
CA ALA A 109 9.09 -4.12 3.22
C ALA A 109 8.77 -3.28 1.99
N VAL A 110 9.14 -2.00 2.06
CA VAL A 110 9.14 -1.06 0.92
C VAL A 110 10.59 -0.68 0.64
N VAL A 111 11.03 -0.85 -0.61
CA VAL A 111 12.39 -0.54 -1.05
C VAL A 111 12.33 0.59 -2.07
N ARG A 112 13.16 1.62 -1.90
CA ARG A 112 13.20 2.82 -2.77
C ARG A 112 14.56 2.99 -3.44
N PRO A 113 14.84 2.27 -4.53
CA PRO A 113 16.05 2.50 -5.31
C PRO A 113 16.04 3.88 -5.97
N GLY A 114 17.19 4.55 -5.98
CA GLY A 114 17.39 5.89 -6.52
C GLY A 114 17.70 5.92 -8.03
N ASP A 115 18.21 4.83 -8.59
CA ASP A 115 18.57 4.74 -10.01
C ASP A 115 18.37 3.33 -10.61
N HIS A 116 18.74 3.19 -11.89
CA HIS A 116 18.60 1.94 -12.64
C HIS A 116 19.47 0.80 -12.08
N GLU A 117 20.69 1.11 -11.64
CA GLU A 117 21.64 0.11 -11.16
C GLU A 117 21.17 -0.45 -9.82
N GLU A 118 20.66 0.41 -8.94
CA GLU A 118 20.04 0.00 -7.69
C GLU A 118 18.80 -0.88 -7.93
N VAL A 119 17.96 -0.57 -8.92
CA VAL A 119 16.83 -1.45 -9.30
C VAL A 119 17.33 -2.84 -9.71
N ALA A 120 18.36 -2.92 -10.56
CA ALA A 120 18.92 -4.19 -11.00
C ALA A 120 19.53 -5.00 -9.84
N ALA A 121 20.20 -4.32 -8.91
CA ALA A 121 20.78 -4.94 -7.72
C ALA A 121 19.69 -5.42 -6.73
N VAL A 122 18.61 -4.66 -6.52
CA VAL A 122 17.46 -5.10 -5.71
C VAL A 122 16.82 -6.37 -6.28
N LEU A 123 16.62 -6.44 -7.60
CA LEU A 123 16.08 -7.63 -8.26
C LEU A 123 17.02 -8.84 -8.15
N THR A 124 18.34 -8.59 -8.15
CA THR A 124 19.35 -9.65 -7.93
C THR A 124 19.24 -10.21 -6.51
N VAL A 125 19.21 -9.35 -5.48
CA VAL A 125 19.03 -9.76 -4.08
C VAL A 125 17.71 -10.51 -3.91
N ALA A 126 16.63 -10.04 -4.52
CA ALA A 126 15.33 -10.71 -4.45
C ALA A 126 15.38 -12.14 -5.03
N GLY A 127 16.07 -12.34 -6.14
CA GLY A 127 16.29 -13.67 -6.73
C GLY A 127 17.14 -14.59 -5.84
N GLU A 128 18.19 -14.06 -5.20
CA GLU A 128 19.06 -14.82 -4.30
C GLU A 128 18.35 -15.27 -3.02
N HIS A 129 17.47 -14.40 -2.49
CA HIS A 129 16.75 -14.61 -1.24
C HIS A 129 15.33 -15.18 -1.41
N ASP A 130 14.90 -15.49 -2.64
CA ASP A 130 13.55 -16.00 -2.97
C ASP A 130 12.41 -15.07 -2.51
N ILE A 131 12.57 -13.77 -2.81
CA ILE A 131 11.62 -12.72 -2.43
C ILE A 131 10.78 -12.30 -3.63
N ALA A 132 9.47 -12.27 -3.46
CA ALA A 132 8.56 -11.70 -4.44
C ALA A 132 8.68 -10.16 -4.47
N VAL A 133 8.75 -9.60 -5.68
CA VAL A 133 8.83 -8.14 -5.89
C VAL A 133 7.57 -7.65 -6.60
N VAL A 134 6.92 -6.64 -6.01
CA VAL A 134 5.78 -5.93 -6.61
C VAL A 134 6.21 -4.50 -6.93
N PRO A 135 6.41 -4.14 -8.21
CA PRO A 135 6.69 -2.76 -8.59
C PRO A 135 5.51 -1.84 -8.21
N TYR A 136 5.80 -0.77 -7.48
CA TYR A 136 4.78 0.14 -6.97
C TYR A 136 5.09 1.58 -7.35
N GLY A 137 4.25 2.16 -8.21
CA GLY A 137 4.31 3.59 -8.57
C GLY A 137 3.33 4.41 -7.75
N GLY A 138 2.38 5.06 -8.43
CA GLY A 138 1.33 5.85 -7.76
C GLY A 138 0.26 5.02 -7.04
N GLY A 139 0.35 3.68 -6.98
CA GLY A 139 -0.64 2.84 -6.28
C GLY A 139 -2.10 3.02 -6.72
N THR A 140 -2.34 3.37 -7.99
CA THR A 140 -3.68 3.68 -8.53
C THR A 140 -4.33 2.51 -9.27
N SER A 141 -3.69 1.33 -9.28
CA SER A 141 -4.23 0.14 -9.93
C SER A 141 -5.63 -0.20 -9.41
N VAL A 142 -6.56 -0.53 -10.29
CA VAL A 142 -7.94 -0.91 -9.92
C VAL A 142 -8.24 -2.39 -10.16
N VAL A 143 -7.21 -3.17 -10.46
CA VAL A 143 -7.31 -4.58 -10.89
C VAL A 143 -6.51 -5.53 -9.99
N GLY A 144 -6.05 -5.08 -8.81
CA GLY A 144 -5.20 -5.86 -7.91
C GLY A 144 -3.74 -5.99 -8.37
N GLY A 145 -3.33 -5.32 -9.46
CA GLY A 145 -1.97 -5.48 -10.02
C GLY A 145 -0.80 -4.97 -9.16
N VAL A 146 -1.08 -4.39 -7.98
CA VAL A 146 -0.07 -3.98 -6.99
C VAL A 146 -0.38 -4.55 -5.60
N GLU A 147 -1.28 -5.54 -5.53
CA GLU A 147 -1.60 -6.24 -4.30
C GLU A 147 -0.45 -7.18 -3.94
N PRO A 148 0.09 -7.10 -2.70
CA PRO A 148 0.99 -8.13 -2.19
C PRO A 148 0.22 -9.45 -2.12
N VAL A 149 0.60 -10.41 -2.96
CA VAL A 149 0.04 -11.76 -2.96
C VAL A 149 1.03 -12.70 -2.31
N ASP A 150 0.55 -13.53 -1.39
CA ASP A 150 1.32 -14.68 -0.93
C ASP A 150 1.27 -15.73 -2.05
N ALA A 151 2.30 -15.71 -2.90
CA ALA A 151 2.44 -16.65 -4.01
C ALA A 151 2.96 -18.02 -3.56
N GLY A 152 3.29 -18.20 -2.27
CA GLY A 152 4.13 -19.30 -1.81
C GLY A 152 5.55 -19.22 -2.39
N PRO A 153 6.38 -20.26 -2.19
CA PRO A 153 7.74 -20.31 -2.75
C PRO A 153 7.70 -20.18 -4.28
N ILE A 154 8.57 -19.34 -4.84
CA ILE A 154 8.66 -19.16 -6.28
C ILE A 154 9.20 -20.48 -6.86
N ALA A 155 8.40 -21.14 -7.71
CA ALA A 155 8.83 -22.36 -8.38
C ALA A 155 10.09 -22.06 -9.21
N ARG A 156 11.22 -22.66 -8.83
CA ARG A 156 12.47 -22.59 -9.59
C ARG A 156 12.31 -23.48 -10.83
N TRP A 157 12.41 -22.87 -12.02
CA TRP A 157 12.39 -23.56 -13.31
C TRP A 157 13.74 -24.17 -13.65
#